data_AF-A0A517YH60-F1
#
_entry.id   AF-A0A517YH60-F1
#
_cell.length_a   1.000
_cell.length_b   1.000
_cell.length_c   1.000
_cell.angle_alpha   90.00
_cell.angle_beta   90.00
_cell.angle_gamma   90.00
#
_symmetry.space_group_name_H-M   'P 1'
#
loop_
_entity.id
_entity.type
_entity.pdbx_description
1 polymer ?
#
loop_
_entity_poly.entity_id
_entity_poly.type
_entity_poly.pdbx_seq_one_letter_code
_entity_poly.pdbx_strand_id
1 'polypeptide(L)'
;MMGLETLIAVNNDIARQAARRRLKPYVPSGAKEVDGWRNLPFEFPNIGYLEPKGWEKVESWFVDKYGHGLESEPAMTHRRLKQVLRDYIETNPDHGFAVVEEGEFQVVVAAFKPVEKK
;
A
#
# COMPACT_ATOMS: atom_id res chain seq x y z
N MET A 1 -10.39 15.50 -11.60
CA MET A 1 -10.49 14.05 -11.85
C MET A 1 -9.49 13.68 -12.92
N MET A 2 -8.42 13.00 -12.53
CA MET A 2 -7.47 12.42 -13.48
C MET A 2 -8.20 11.48 -14.45
N GLY A 3 -7.86 11.56 -15.74
CA GLY A 3 -8.29 10.56 -16.71
C GLY A 3 -7.58 9.23 -16.47
N LEU A 4 -8.17 8.13 -16.96
CA LEU A 4 -7.59 6.79 -16.84
C LEU A 4 -6.17 6.73 -17.43
N GLU A 5 -5.94 7.37 -18.57
CA GLU A 5 -4.61 7.43 -19.20
C GLU A 5 -3.59 8.15 -18.33
N THR A 6 -4.00 9.25 -17.67
CA THR A 6 -3.15 9.99 -16.73
C THR A 6 -2.80 9.13 -15.52
N LEU A 7 -3.79 8.43 -14.95
CA LEU A 7 -3.59 7.52 -13.83
C LEU A 7 -2.57 6.43 -14.18
N ILE A 8 -2.74 5.79 -15.33
CA ILE A 8 -1.84 4.75 -15.83
C ILE A 8 -0.44 5.32 -16.05
N ALA A 9 -0.32 6.49 -16.68
CA ALA A 9 0.98 7.12 -16.96
C ALA A 9 1.73 7.47 -15.67
N VAL A 10 1.04 8.05 -14.68
CA VAL A 10 1.61 8.40 -13.37
C VAL A 10 2.10 7.16 -12.65
N ASN A 11 1.28 6.12 -12.53
CA ASN A 11 1.64 4.90 -11.80
C ASN A 11 2.77 4.10 -12.48
N ASN A 12 2.85 4.15 -13.82
CA ASN A 12 4.00 3.60 -14.56
C ASN A 12 5.28 4.43 -14.36
N ASP A 13 5.18 5.75 -14.22
CA ASP A 13 6.34 6.58 -13.90
C ASP A 13 6.85 6.29 -12.48
N ILE A 14 5.94 6.21 -11.51
CA ILE A 14 6.25 5.80 -10.13
C ILE A 14 6.93 4.43 -10.12
N ALA A 15 6.40 3.44 -10.85
CA ALA A 15 7.00 2.11 -10.95
C ALA A 15 8.43 2.16 -11.51
N ARG A 16 8.68 2.97 -12.55
CA ARG A 16 10.03 3.16 -13.11
C ARG A 16 10.98 3.80 -12.10
N GLN A 17 10.52 4.80 -11.34
CA GLN A 17 11.33 5.43 -10.29
C GLN A 17 11.61 4.46 -9.13
N ALA A 18 10.61 3.72 -8.68
CA ALA A 18 10.71 2.72 -7.62
C ALA A 18 11.70 1.61 -8.00
N ALA A 19 11.66 1.13 -9.25
CA ALA A 19 12.59 0.13 -9.77
C ALA A 19 14.04 0.62 -9.75
N ARG A 20 14.28 1.88 -10.17
CA ARG A 20 15.63 2.51 -10.12
C ARG A 20 16.15 2.59 -8.69
N ARG A 21 15.27 2.91 -7.74
CA ARG A 21 15.58 3.00 -6.31
C ARG A 21 15.58 1.64 -5.59
N ARG A 22 15.20 0.56 -6.29
CA ARG A 22 15.05 -0.79 -5.73
C ARG A 22 14.15 -0.81 -4.49
N LEU A 23 13.07 -0.03 -4.52
CA LEU A 23 12.08 -0.04 -3.44
C LEU A 23 11.48 -1.43 -3.28
N LYS A 24 11.18 -1.79 -2.03
CA LYS A 24 10.57 -3.05 -1.64
C LYS A 24 9.39 -2.76 -0.72
N PRO A 25 8.41 -3.66 -0.61
CA PRO A 25 7.37 -3.57 0.40
C PRO A 25 7.96 -3.35 1.80
N TYR A 26 7.32 -2.48 2.58
CA TYR A 26 7.68 -2.19 3.96
C TYR A 26 7.20 -3.31 4.87
N VAL A 27 8.10 -3.94 5.62
CA VAL A 27 7.76 -5.01 6.57
C VAL A 27 7.70 -4.44 7.98
N PRO A 28 6.51 -4.38 8.61
CA PRO A 28 6.37 -3.93 9.98
C PRO A 28 7.07 -4.89 10.94
N SER A 29 7.62 -4.35 12.02
CA SER A 29 8.23 -5.13 13.12
C SER A 29 7.19 -5.90 13.96
N GLY A 30 5.91 -5.55 13.82
CA GLY A 30 4.79 -6.24 14.45
C GLY A 30 3.52 -5.39 14.49
N ALA A 31 2.41 -5.99 14.92
CA ALA A 31 1.09 -5.36 14.86
C ALA A 31 0.95 -4.09 15.74
N LYS A 32 1.76 -3.97 16.80
CA LYS A 32 1.79 -2.78 17.66
C LYS A 32 2.36 -1.55 16.96
N GLU A 33 3.16 -1.74 15.91
CA GLU A 33 3.74 -0.62 15.16
C GLU A 33 2.67 0.26 14.49
N VAL A 34 1.53 -0.34 14.13
CA VAL A 34 0.38 0.31 13.51
C VAL A 34 -0.14 1.49 14.34
N ASP A 35 -0.02 1.42 15.67
CA ASP A 35 -0.46 2.49 16.58
C ASP A 35 0.37 3.77 16.40
N GLY A 36 1.63 3.63 15.99
CA GLY A 36 2.55 4.74 15.76
C GLY A 36 2.33 5.49 14.44
N TRP A 37 1.66 4.87 13.47
CA TRP A 37 1.51 5.46 12.14
C TRP A 37 0.57 6.67 12.17
N ARG A 38 1.02 7.86 11.77
CA ARG A 38 0.22 9.10 11.93
C ARG A 38 -0.64 9.46 10.72
N ASN A 39 -0.09 9.38 9.50
CA ASN A 39 -0.76 9.83 8.27
C ASN A 39 -0.64 8.78 7.15
N LEU A 40 -1.67 8.60 6.32
CA LEU A 40 -1.57 7.82 5.08
C LEU A 40 -0.93 8.65 3.95
N PRO A 41 -0.23 8.04 2.98
CA PRO A 41 -0.07 6.59 2.77
C PRO A 41 0.98 5.90 3.67
N PHE A 42 1.09 6.23 4.96
CA PHE A 42 1.92 5.60 5.99
C PHE A 42 3.38 5.57 5.54
N GLU A 43 4.26 4.88 6.26
CA GLU A 43 5.66 4.72 5.85
C GLU A 43 5.80 3.78 4.63
N PHE A 44 4.70 3.46 3.95
CA PHE A 44 4.68 2.53 2.84
C PHE A 44 5.30 3.17 1.60
N PRO A 45 6.30 2.53 0.99
CA PRO A 45 6.87 3.02 -0.25
C PRO A 45 5.80 2.97 -1.33
N ASN A 46 5.71 4.04 -2.11
CA ASN A 46 4.94 4.02 -3.34
C ASN A 46 5.76 3.36 -4.45
N ILE A 47 5.29 2.21 -4.90
CA ILE A 47 5.93 1.41 -5.95
C ILE A 47 5.13 1.43 -7.25
N GLY A 48 3.94 2.05 -7.28
CA GLY A 48 3.05 2.03 -8.44
C GLY A 48 2.85 0.61 -8.97
N TYR A 49 2.84 0.44 -10.29
CA TYR A 49 2.70 -0.87 -10.94
C TYR A 49 3.99 -1.71 -11.00
N LEU A 50 4.97 -1.44 -10.13
CA LEU A 50 6.15 -2.30 -10.00
C LEU A 50 5.74 -3.63 -9.36
N GLU A 51 6.21 -4.72 -9.95
CA GLU A 51 6.22 -6.05 -9.32
C GLU A 51 7.58 -6.28 -8.63
N PRO A 52 7.66 -6.15 -7.29
CA PRO A 52 8.94 -6.26 -6.59
C PRO A 52 9.44 -7.71 -6.60
N LYS A 53 10.66 -7.94 -7.11
CA LYS A 53 11.27 -9.28 -7.16
C LYS A 53 11.35 -9.92 -5.78
N GLY A 54 10.95 -11.19 -5.69
CA GLY A 54 10.95 -11.95 -4.43
C GLY A 54 9.72 -11.68 -3.55
N TRP A 55 8.71 -11.01 -4.09
CA TRP A 55 7.46 -10.71 -3.41
C TRP A 55 6.28 -11.06 -4.31
N GLU A 56 5.20 -11.55 -3.72
CA GLU A 56 3.94 -11.86 -4.39
C GLU A 56 2.83 -11.02 -3.75
N LYS A 57 2.06 -10.29 -4.56
CA LYS A 57 0.92 -9.51 -4.07
C LYS A 57 -0.21 -10.45 -3.68
N VAL A 58 -0.71 -10.35 -2.45
CA VAL A 58 -1.71 -11.29 -1.90
C VAL A 58 -3.04 -10.64 -1.52
N GLU A 59 -3.03 -9.38 -1.08
CA GLU A 59 -4.24 -8.64 -0.72
C GLU A 59 -4.07 -7.16 -1.04
N SER A 60 -5.17 -6.43 -1.24
CA SER A 60 -5.14 -4.98 -1.44
C SER A 60 -6.37 -4.28 -0.89
N TRP A 61 -6.18 -3.07 -0.41
CA TRP A 61 -7.21 -2.21 0.17
C TRP A 61 -7.23 -0.87 -0.54
N PHE A 62 -8.45 -0.41 -0.87
CA PHE A 62 -8.70 0.88 -1.47
C PHE A 62 -8.99 1.90 -0.37
N VAL A 63 -8.23 2.99 -0.35
CA VAL A 63 -8.11 3.87 0.81
C VAL A 63 -8.24 5.32 0.36
N ASP A 64 -9.00 6.12 1.11
CA ASP A 64 -8.98 7.56 0.95
C ASP A 64 -7.60 8.09 1.37
N LYS A 65 -6.92 8.83 0.50
CA LYS A 65 -5.55 9.31 0.70
C LYS A 65 -5.44 10.31 1.85
N TYR A 66 -6.52 11.08 2.07
CA TYR A 66 -6.53 12.16 3.06
C TYR A 66 -7.16 11.73 4.38
N GLY A 67 -7.96 10.66 4.38
CA GLY A 67 -8.56 10.07 5.57
C GLY A 67 -9.68 10.89 6.15
N HIS A 68 -10.27 11.76 5.34
CA HIS A 68 -11.42 12.58 5.68
C HIS A 68 -12.74 11.94 5.21
N GLY A 69 -12.67 10.85 4.45
CA GLY A 69 -13.83 10.11 4.00
C GLY A 69 -14.70 9.59 5.16
N LEU A 70 -16.00 9.51 4.90
CA LEU A 70 -16.97 8.94 5.82
C LEU A 70 -16.98 7.40 5.70
N GLU A 71 -17.43 6.69 6.73
CA GLU A 71 -17.55 5.22 6.68
C GLU A 71 -18.56 4.73 5.62
N SER A 72 -19.45 5.61 5.15
CA SER A 72 -20.36 5.34 4.05
C SER A 72 -19.72 5.46 2.66
N GLU A 73 -18.46 5.91 2.56
CA GLU A 73 -17.76 6.03 1.28
C GLU A 73 -17.14 4.69 0.84
N PRO A 74 -17.02 4.44 -0.48
CA PRO A 74 -16.40 3.21 -0.99
C PRO A 74 -14.93 3.04 -0.59
N ALA A 75 -14.22 4.14 -0.36
CA ALA A 75 -12.82 4.12 0.04
C ALA A 75 -12.70 4.01 1.56
N MET A 76 -11.80 3.14 2.01
CA MET A 76 -11.59 2.89 3.42
C MET A 76 -10.95 4.10 4.11
N THR A 77 -11.42 4.42 5.31
CA THR A 77 -10.79 5.44 6.16
C THR A 77 -9.45 4.97 6.72
N HIS A 78 -8.58 5.91 7.10
CA HIS A 78 -7.30 5.60 7.73
C HIS A 78 -7.45 4.76 9.00
N ARG A 79 -8.49 5.06 9.80
CA ARG A 79 -8.80 4.34 11.03
C ARG A 79 -9.14 2.89 10.75
N ARG A 80 -9.99 2.65 9.73
CA ARG A 80 -10.40 1.30 9.36
C ARG A 80 -9.22 0.51 8.78
N LEU A 81 -8.38 1.14 7.96
CA LEU A 81 -7.20 0.48 7.43
C LEU A 81 -6.24 0.04 8.55
N LYS A 82 -5.99 0.88 9.56
CA LYS A 82 -5.17 0.47 10.71
C LYS A 82 -5.70 -0.76 11.42
N GLN A 83 -7.01 -0.86 11.62
CA GLN A 83 -7.61 -2.04 12.25
C GLN A 83 -7.34 -3.28 11.41
N VAL A 84 -7.63 -3.20 10.10
CA VAL A 84 -7.41 -4.32 9.16
C VAL A 84 -5.94 -4.72 9.12
N LEU A 85 -5.03 -3.76 9.03
CA LEU A 85 -3.60 -4.04 8.97
C LEU A 85 -3.08 -4.63 10.28
N ARG A 86 -3.59 -4.20 11.44
CA ARG A 86 -3.22 -4.79 12.72
C ARG A 86 -3.55 -6.28 12.74
N ASP A 87 -4.80 -6.63 12.45
CA ASP A 87 -5.27 -8.02 12.44
C ASP A 87 -4.54 -8.87 11.38
N TYR A 88 -4.26 -8.27 10.22
CA TYR A 88 -3.51 -8.92 9.14
C TYR A 88 -2.05 -9.19 9.54
N ILE A 89 -1.37 -8.24 10.18
CA ILE A 89 0.03 -8.39 10.61
C ILE A 89 0.15 -9.46 11.71
N GLU A 90 -0.82 -9.56 12.62
CA GLU A 90 -0.84 -10.61 13.65
C GLU A 90 -0.86 -12.02 13.04
N THR A 91 -1.52 -12.18 11.89
CA THR A 91 -1.63 -13.46 11.19
C THR A 91 -0.53 -13.67 10.14
N ASN A 92 0.12 -12.60 9.68
CA ASN A 92 1.12 -12.62 8.62
C ASN A 92 2.33 -11.71 8.92
N PRO A 93 3.16 -12.05 9.92
CA PRO A 93 4.21 -11.15 10.43
C PRO A 93 5.32 -10.83 9.41
N ASP A 94 5.56 -11.69 8.42
CA ASP A 94 6.62 -11.51 7.42
C ASP A 94 6.14 -10.80 6.14
N HIS A 95 4.87 -10.40 6.08
CA HIS A 95 4.32 -9.72 4.90
C HIS A 95 4.68 -8.23 4.90
N GLY A 96 4.97 -7.71 3.72
CA GLY A 96 5.28 -6.30 3.51
C GLY A 96 4.12 -5.53 2.86
N PHE A 97 4.12 -4.21 2.97
CA PHE A 97 3.08 -3.33 2.45
C PHE A 97 3.66 -2.25 1.53
N ALA A 98 2.95 -1.92 0.46
CA ALA A 98 3.31 -0.83 -0.44
C ALA A 98 2.08 -0.17 -1.06
N VAL A 99 2.21 1.08 -1.49
CA VAL A 99 1.22 1.69 -2.38
C VAL A 99 1.48 1.20 -3.80
N VAL A 100 0.47 0.60 -4.42
CA VAL A 100 0.54 0.03 -5.78
C VAL A 100 -0.23 0.84 -6.80
N GLU A 101 -1.11 1.73 -6.35
CA GLU A 101 -1.78 2.69 -7.21
C GLU A 101 -2.01 3.99 -6.43
N GLU A 102 -1.67 5.11 -7.04
CA GLU A 102 -1.96 6.44 -6.55
C GLU A 102 -2.86 7.18 -7.54
N GLY A 103 -4.04 7.57 -7.07
CA GLY A 103 -4.95 8.49 -7.72
C GLY A 103 -4.95 9.87 -7.06
N GLU A 104 -5.82 10.75 -7.55
CA GLU A 104 -5.92 12.15 -7.08
C GLU A 104 -6.31 12.23 -5.59
N PHE A 105 -7.29 11.42 -5.17
CA PHE A 105 -7.81 11.41 -3.80
C PHE A 105 -7.72 10.05 -3.10
N GLN A 106 -7.35 9.00 -3.82
CA GLN A 106 -7.42 7.62 -3.35
C GLN A 106 -6.13 6.88 -3.66
N VAL A 107 -5.80 5.90 -2.84
CA VAL A 107 -4.65 5.01 -3.03
C VAL A 107 -5.06 3.55 -2.86
N VAL A 108 -4.34 2.66 -3.53
CA VAL A 108 -4.42 1.22 -3.28
C VAL A 108 -3.17 0.80 -2.51
N VAL A 109 -3.37 0.33 -1.28
CA VAL A 109 -2.31 -0.31 -0.48
C VAL A 109 -2.41 -1.80 -0.68
N ALA A 110 -1.29 -2.47 -0.95
CA ALA A 110 -1.26 -3.92 -1.11
C ALA A 110 -0.30 -4.57 -0.12
N ALA A 111 -0.67 -5.77 0.33
CA ALA A 111 0.19 -6.67 1.07
C ALA A 111 0.92 -7.63 0.13
N PHE A 112 2.15 -7.95 0.49
CA PHE A 112 3.07 -8.78 -0.26
C PHE A 112 3.64 -9.88 0.63
N LYS A 113 3.59 -11.11 0.14
CA LYS A 113 4.25 -12.26 0.76
C LYS A 113 5.65 -12.43 0.18
N PRO A 114 6.70 -12.67 0.99
CA PRO A 114 8.01 -13.03 0.46
C PRO A 114 7.93 -14.40 -0.24
N VAL A 115 8.41 -14.47 -1.47
CA VAL A 115 8.53 -15.73 -2.21
C VAL A 115 9.83 -16.39 -1.76
N GLU A 116 9.73 -17.51 -1.05
CA GLU A 116 10.91 -18.32 -0.72
C GLU A 116 11.65 -18.69 -2.02
N LYS A 117 12.95 -18.41 -2.05
CA LYS A 117 13.81 -18.94 -3.10
C LYS A 117 13.93 -20.44 -2.85
N LYS A 118 13.25 -21.25 -3.66
CA LYS A 118 13.60 -22.67 -3.83
C LYS A 118 15.01 -22.82 -4.37
#